data_AF-A0A6B3FEF3-F1
#
_entry.id   AF-A0A6B3FEF3-F1
#
_cell.length_a   1.000
_cell.length_b   1.000
_cell.length_c   1.000
_cell.angle_alpha   90.00
_cell.angle_beta   90.00
_cell.angle_gamma   90.00
#
_symmetry.space_group_name_H-M   'P 1'
#
loop_
_entity.id
_entity.type
_entity.pdbx_description
1 polymer ?
#
loop_
_entity_poly.entity_id
_entity_poly.type
_entity_poly.pdbx_seq_one_letter_code
_entity_poly.pdbx_strand_id
1 'polypeptide(L)'
;ADDEDRALIRQLNPTARQVIAGSAELARLAFAGFDVEAAAAGQHPACALLPQEAEEAGVGTLVWRRHRPFHPERLLDALEDLSCAAARSRGRFWL
;
A
#
# COMPACT_ATOMS: atom_id res chain seq x y z
N ALA A 1 -10.93 12.98 9.39
CA ALA A 1 -9.86 12.14 9.94
C ALA A 1 -10.25 11.71 11.34
N ASP A 2 -11.26 10.85 11.36
CA ASP A 2 -11.52 9.95 12.48
C ASP A 2 -10.44 8.85 12.53
N ASP A 3 -10.65 7.84 13.37
CA ASP A 3 -9.67 6.77 13.58
C ASP A 3 -9.62 5.81 12.38
N GLU A 4 -10.75 5.59 11.69
CA GLU A 4 -10.82 4.77 10.48
C GLU A 4 -10.00 5.41 9.34
N ASP A 5 -10.18 6.71 9.08
CA ASP A 5 -9.39 7.48 8.11
C ASP A 5 -7.87 7.35 8.37
N ARG A 6 -7.48 7.43 9.65
CA ARG A 6 -6.06 7.38 10.06
C ARG A 6 -5.48 5.99 9.90
N ALA A 7 -6.23 4.95 10.26
CA ALA A 7 -5.87 3.56 10.04
C ALA A 7 -5.70 3.27 8.55
N LEU A 8 -6.64 3.74 7.71
CA LEU A 8 -6.59 3.59 6.25
C LEU A 8 -5.31 4.19 5.66
N ILE A 9 -5.00 5.46 5.96
CA ILE A 9 -3.79 6.11 5.42
C ILE A 9 -2.52 5.39 5.88
N ARG A 10 -2.47 4.95 7.15
CA ARG A 10 -1.31 4.23 7.71
C ARG A 10 -1.09 2.88 7.03
N GLN A 11 -2.16 2.12 6.78
CA GLN A 11 -2.08 0.83 6.10
C GLN A 11 -1.80 0.98 4.58
N LEU A 12 -2.33 2.02 3.93
CA LEU A 12 -2.10 2.30 2.51
C LEU A 12 -0.63 2.63 2.19
N ASN A 13 0.02 3.42 3.05
CA ASN A 13 1.40 3.81 2.88
C ASN A 13 2.11 3.98 4.24
N PRO A 14 2.64 2.90 4.84
CA PRO A 14 3.24 2.94 6.17
C PRO A 14 4.52 3.77 6.25
N THR A 15 5.15 4.10 5.12
CA THR A 15 6.35 4.96 5.09
C THR A 15 6.02 6.45 4.94
N ALA A 16 4.75 6.80 4.68
CA ALA A 16 4.33 8.19 4.56
C ALA A 16 4.31 8.87 5.93
N ARG A 17 4.95 10.04 6.01
CA ARG A 17 4.85 10.92 7.18
C ARG A 17 3.45 11.54 7.24
N GLN A 18 2.79 11.43 8.39
CA GLN A 18 1.48 12.03 8.64
C GLN A 18 1.64 13.31 9.46
N VAL A 19 1.00 14.39 9.02
CA VAL A 19 1.05 15.70 9.69
C VAL A 19 -0.32 16.35 9.71
N ILE A 20 -0.55 17.20 10.70
CA ILE A 20 -1.79 17.96 10.80
C ILE A 20 -1.77 19.08 9.75
N ALA A 21 -2.86 19.21 9.00
CA ALA A 21 -3.05 20.27 8.03
C ALA A 21 -2.95 21.65 8.70
N GLY A 22 -2.24 22.59 8.05
CA GLY A 22 -2.02 23.95 8.60
C GLY A 22 -0.94 24.04 9.68
N SER A 23 -0.32 22.93 10.10
CA SER A 23 0.83 22.99 11.02
C SER A 23 2.09 23.51 10.32
N ALA A 24 2.99 24.14 11.08
CA ALA A 24 4.32 24.53 10.58
C ALA A 24 5.14 23.32 10.10
N GLU A 25 4.84 22.13 10.61
CA GLU A 25 5.46 20.88 10.18
C GLU A 25 5.10 20.50 8.74
N LEU A 26 3.89 20.80 8.30
CA LEU A 26 3.49 20.58 6.90
C LEU A 26 4.41 21.33 5.94
N ALA A 27 4.71 22.61 6.21
CA ALA A 27 5.63 23.39 5.40
C ALA A 27 7.05 22.78 5.42
N ARG A 28 7.55 22.39 6.60
CA ARG A 28 8.85 21.71 6.72
C ARG A 28 8.91 20.46 5.85
N LEU A 29 7.88 19.61 5.88
CA LEU A 29 7.83 18.39 5.08
C LEU A 29 7.71 18.66 3.58
N ALA A 30 6.87 19.61 3.18
CA ALA A 30 6.66 19.95 1.78
C ALA A 30 7.94 20.47 1.10
N PHE A 31 8.80 21.16 1.87
CA PHE A 31 10.07 21.71 1.38
C PHE A 31 11.30 20.85 1.75
N ALA A 32 11.12 19.68 2.38
CA ALA A 32 12.24 18.80 2.76
C ALA A 32 12.90 18.07 1.57
N GLY A 33 12.37 18.26 0.35
CA GLY A 33 12.80 17.52 -0.84
C GLY A 33 12.18 16.12 -0.93
N PHE A 34 12.49 15.42 -2.02
CA PHE A 34 11.99 14.08 -2.31
C PHE A 34 13.15 13.10 -2.42
N ASP A 35 13.08 12.00 -1.67
CA ASP A 35 14.06 10.92 -1.73
C ASP A 35 13.71 9.95 -2.87
N VAL A 36 14.35 10.18 -4.02
CA VAL A 36 14.13 9.38 -5.23
C VAL A 36 14.59 7.92 -5.02
N GLU A 37 15.68 7.70 -4.31
CA GLU A 37 16.21 6.35 -4.11
C GLU A 37 15.29 5.52 -3.22
N ALA A 38 14.83 6.09 -2.10
CA ALA A 38 13.86 5.42 -1.24
C ALA A 38 12.54 5.12 -1.99
N ALA A 39 12.08 6.05 -2.84
CA ALA A 39 10.89 5.86 -3.65
C ALA A 39 11.06 4.75 -4.72
N ALA A 40 12.25 4.65 -5.31
CA ALA A 40 12.58 3.59 -6.25
C ALA A 40 12.67 2.23 -5.56
N ALA A 41 13.32 2.16 -4.39
CA ALA A 41 13.43 0.94 -3.60
C ALA A 41 12.05 0.39 -3.20
N GLY A 42 11.10 1.27 -2.83
CA GLY A 42 9.72 0.88 -2.51
C GLY A 42 8.91 0.31 -3.68
N GLN A 43 9.42 0.39 -4.92
CA GLN A 43 8.82 -0.19 -6.13
C GLN A 43 9.58 -1.42 -6.63
N HIS A 44 10.85 -1.56 -6.25
CA HIS A 44 11.70 -2.62 -6.76
C HIS A 44 11.21 -4.01 -6.29
N PRO A 45 10.91 -4.95 -7.20
CA PRO A 45 10.28 -6.22 -6.85
C PRO A 45 11.04 -7.04 -5.81
N ALA A 46 12.38 -6.95 -5.75
CA ALA A 46 13.18 -7.72 -4.79
C ALA A 46 13.14 -7.18 -3.35
N CYS A 47 12.85 -5.89 -3.14
CA CYS A 47 12.93 -5.26 -1.81
C CYS A 47 11.65 -4.50 -1.41
N ALA A 48 10.68 -4.36 -2.31
CA ALA A 48 9.38 -3.80 -1.98
C ALA A 48 8.75 -4.57 -0.82
N LEU A 49 8.47 -3.85 0.26
CA LEU A 49 7.70 -4.36 1.39
C LEU A 49 6.25 -4.53 0.93
N LEU A 50 5.78 -5.77 0.95
CA LEU A 50 4.38 -6.08 0.66
C LEU A 50 3.51 -5.77 1.90
N PRO A 51 2.21 -5.47 1.71
CA PRO A 51 1.29 -5.32 2.83
C PRO A 51 1.35 -6.52 3.78
N GLN A 52 1.30 -6.24 5.09
CA GLN A 52 1.22 -7.26 6.14
C GLN A 52 -0.20 -7.28 6.69
N GLU A 53 -0.62 -8.43 7.24
CA GLU A 53 -1.94 -8.54 7.86
C GLU A 53 -2.06 -7.52 9.00
N ALA A 54 -3.16 -6.78 8.99
CA ALA A 54 -3.45 -5.73 9.95
C ALA A 54 -4.96 -5.56 10.06
N GLU A 55 -5.43 -5.19 11.25
CA GLU A 55 -6.82 -4.84 11.53
C GLU A 55 -6.78 -3.68 12.54
N GLU A 56 -7.31 -2.53 12.17
CA GLU A 56 -7.33 -1.35 13.03
C GLU A 56 -8.51 -0.47 12.67
N ALA A 57 -9.31 -0.07 13.66
CA ALA A 57 -10.44 0.85 13.47
C ALA A 57 -11.40 0.46 12.33
N GLY A 58 -11.60 -0.85 12.09
CA GLY A 58 -12.44 -1.37 11.01
C GLY A 58 -11.77 -1.45 9.63
N VAL A 59 -10.49 -1.08 9.54
CA VAL A 59 -9.67 -1.20 8.34
C VAL A 59 -8.82 -2.46 8.41
N GLY A 60 -9.05 -3.38 7.48
CA GLY A 60 -8.32 -4.64 7.35
C GLY A 60 -7.37 -4.67 6.16
N THR A 61 -6.19 -5.25 6.36
CA THR A 61 -5.30 -5.71 5.29
C THR A 61 -5.29 -7.24 5.26
N LEU A 62 -5.78 -7.81 4.16
CA LEU A 62 -5.73 -9.26 3.92
C LEU A 62 -4.47 -9.64 3.13
N VAL A 63 -3.73 -10.65 3.59
CA VAL A 63 -2.58 -11.19 2.85
C VAL A 63 -2.86 -12.60 2.37
N TRP A 64 -2.86 -12.77 1.05
CA TRP A 64 -3.01 -14.07 0.41
C TRP A 64 -1.69 -14.55 -0.20
N ARG A 65 -1.38 -15.86 -0.06
CA ARG A 65 -0.15 -16.47 -0.57
C ARG A 65 -0.44 -17.84 -1.19
N ARG A 66 0.26 -18.17 -2.28
CA ARG A 66 0.21 -19.49 -2.93
C ARG A 66 1.56 -19.85 -3.53
N HIS A 67 1.91 -21.14 -3.48
CA HIS A 67 3.20 -21.67 -3.92
C HIS A 67 3.13 -22.41 -5.27
N ARG A 68 2.15 -22.07 -6.12
CA ARG A 68 2.01 -22.60 -7.48
C ARG A 68 1.71 -21.46 -8.44
N PRO A 69 2.16 -21.55 -9.70
CA PRO A 69 1.87 -20.52 -10.69
C PRO A 69 0.37 -20.41 -10.95
N PHE A 70 -0.04 -19.22 -11.37
CA PHE A 70 -1.37 -18.92 -11.86
C PHE A 70 -1.47 -19.26 -13.34
N HIS A 71 -2.67 -19.65 -13.77
CA HIS A 71 -2.96 -19.66 -15.20
C HIS A 71 -3.10 -18.22 -15.69
N PRO A 72 -2.35 -17.77 -16.72
CA PRO A 72 -2.35 -16.37 -17.14
C PRO A 72 -3.73 -15.82 -17.47
N GLU A 73 -4.53 -16.53 -18.27
CA GLU A 73 -5.87 -16.05 -18.69
C GLU A 73 -6.84 -15.95 -17.51
N ARG A 74 -6.95 -17.01 -16.69
CA ARG A 74 -7.79 -16.98 -15.47
C ARG A 74 -7.37 -15.88 -14.48
N LEU A 75 -6.08 -15.50 -14.44
CA LEU A 75 -5.66 -14.37 -13.62
C LEU A 75 -6.17 -13.07 -14.23
N LEU A 76 -5.98 -12.86 -15.53
CA LEU A 76 -6.46 -11.68 -16.23
C LEU A 76 -7.97 -11.48 -16.05
N ASP A 77 -8.76 -12.54 -16.22
CA ASP A 77 -10.21 -12.51 -16.05
C ASP A 77 -10.62 -12.10 -14.62
N ALA A 78 -9.81 -12.45 -13.62
CA ALA A 78 -10.08 -12.12 -12.22
C ALA A 78 -9.54 -10.74 -11.78
N LEU A 79 -8.66 -10.10 -12.56
CA LEU A 79 -8.02 -8.84 -12.15
C LEU A 79 -9.03 -7.70 -11.98
N GLU A 80 -10.11 -7.70 -12.77
CA GLU A 80 -11.14 -6.68 -12.69
C GLU A 80 -11.85 -6.73 -11.33
N ASP A 81 -12.35 -7.90 -10.94
CA ASP A 81 -12.96 -8.14 -9.63
C ASP A 81 -11.99 -7.81 -8.47
N LEU A 82 -10.73 -8.26 -8.58
CA LEU A 82 -9.72 -8.02 -7.56
C LEU A 82 -9.39 -6.54 -7.39
N SER A 83 -9.43 -5.75 -8.46
CA SER A 83 -9.14 -4.31 -8.43
C SER A 83 -10.24 -3.51 -7.72
N CYS A 84 -11.48 -4.01 -7.71
CA CYS A 84 -12.61 -3.39 -7.05
C CYS A 84 -12.80 -3.83 -5.58
N ALA A 85 -12.15 -4.93 -5.18
CA ALA A 85 -12.36 -5.52 -3.86
C ALA A 85 -11.73 -4.74 -2.70
N ALA A 86 -10.79 -3.83 -2.97
CA ALA A 86 -10.08 -3.09 -1.93
C ALA A 86 -9.63 -1.70 -2.43
N ALA A 87 -9.43 -0.76 -1.50
CA ALA A 87 -8.90 0.57 -1.81
C ALA A 87 -7.49 0.53 -2.43
N ARG A 88 -6.68 -0.50 -2.11
CA ARG A 88 -5.38 -0.76 -2.71
C ARG A 88 -5.01 -2.23 -2.59
N SER A 89 -4.46 -2.78 -3.66
CA SER A 89 -3.79 -4.07 -3.65
C SER A 89 -2.34 -3.92 -4.11
N ARG A 90 -1.43 -4.73 -3.54
CA ARG A 90 -0.04 -4.86 -4.00
C ARG A 90 0.41 -6.29 -3.77
N GLY A 91 1.14 -6.86 -4.71
CA GLY A 91 1.59 -8.24 -4.61
C GLY A 91 2.55 -8.62 -5.73
N ARG A 92 2.87 -9.91 -5.76
CA ARG A 92 3.63 -10.55 -6.83
C ARG A 92 2.84 -11.77 -7.28
N PHE A 93 2.73 -11.95 -8.58
CA PHE A 93 2.16 -13.15 -9.17
C PHE A 93 3.26 -14.00 -9.76
N TRP A 94 3.19 -15.31 -9.55
CA TRP A 94 3.93 -16.28 -10.32
C TRP A 94 3.01 -16.77 -11.43
N LEU A 95 3.38 -16.54 -12.69
CA LEU A 95 2.72 -17.07 -13.88
C LEU A 95 3.52 -18.26 -14.44
#